data_AF-A0A5Q8C8I0-F1
#
_entry.id   AF-A0A5Q8C8I0-F1
#
_cell.length_a   1.000
_cell.length_b   1.000
_cell.length_c   1.000
_cell.angle_alpha   90.00
_cell.angle_beta   90.00
_cell.angle_gamma   90.00
#
_symmetry.space_group_name_H-M   'P 1'
#
loop_
_entity.id
_entity.type
_entity.pdbx_description
1 polymer ?
#
loop_
_entity_poly.entity_id
_entity_poly.type
_entity_poly.pdbx_seq_one_letter_code
_entity_poly.pdbx_strand_id
1 'polypeptide(L)' 'MTGKFEALSVETLPQRLGETTALTERIGKDAGHWKVREVGDGNLNLVFIVEGDQGAAVVKQALRYVR' A
#
# COMPACT_ATOMS: atom_id res chain seq x y z
N MET A 1 7.30 12.92 14.27
CA MET A 1 6.73 11.63 13.81
C MET A 1 7.79 10.56 13.98
N THR A 2 7.68 9.73 15.03
CA THR A 2 8.49 8.50 15.16
C THR A 2 7.54 7.32 15.06
N GLY A 3 6.96 7.10 13.88
CA GLY A 3 6.26 5.87 13.58
C GLY A 3 7.28 4.74 13.47
N LYS A 4 7.08 3.63 14.18
CA LYS A 4 7.92 2.44 13.98
C LYS A 4 7.72 1.93 12.56
N PHE A 5 8.76 1.31 12.01
CA PHE A 5 8.65 0.61 10.74
C PHE A 5 7.80 -0.64 10.94
N GLU A 6 6.83 -0.83 10.07
CA GLU A 6 5.95 -2.00 10.03
C GLU A 6 5.86 -2.47 8.58
N ALA A 7 6.07 -3.77 8.35
CA ALA A 7 5.85 -4.37 7.04
C ALA A 7 4.34 -4.43 6.79
N LEU A 8 3.89 -3.82 5.69
CA LEU A 8 2.48 -3.79 5.34
C LEU A 8 2.03 -5.13 4.76
N SER A 9 0.73 -5.36 4.86
CA SER A 9 0.02 -6.48 4.28
C SER A 9 -1.14 -5.96 3.43
N VAL A 10 -1.82 -6.86 2.72
CA VAL A 10 -3.02 -6.52 1.93
C VAL A 10 -4.09 -5.86 2.81
N GLU A 11 -4.20 -6.29 4.07
CA GLU A 11 -5.20 -5.83 5.04
C GLU A 11 -4.82 -4.49 5.69
N THR A 12 -3.54 -4.28 5.97
CA THR A 12 -3.06 -3.10 6.72
C THR A 12 -2.72 -1.92 5.82
N LEU A 13 -2.46 -2.16 4.53
CA LEU A 13 -2.06 -1.12 3.58
C LEU A 13 -3.14 -0.03 3.38
N PRO A 14 -4.43 -0.34 3.17
CA PRO A 14 -5.46 0.69 3.00
C PRO A 14 -5.56 1.62 4.22
N GLN A 15 -5.54 1.05 5.43
CA GLN A 15 -5.58 1.84 6.66
C GLN A 15 -4.36 2.78 6.75
N ARG A 16 -3.16 2.29 6.42
CA ARG A 16 -1.93 3.07 6.51
C ARG A 16 -1.88 4.21 5.48
N LEU A 17 -2.31 3.94 4.25
CA LEU A 17 -2.14 4.85 3.12
C LEU A 17 -3.40 5.67 2.80
N GLY A 18 -4.56 5.35 3.38
CA GLY A 18 -5.78 6.14 3.28
C GLY A 18 -5.67 7.56 3.85
N GLU A 19 -4.65 7.83 4.67
CA GLU A 19 -4.33 9.18 5.16
C GLU A 19 -3.40 9.96 4.20
N THR A 20 -2.91 9.33 3.14
CA THR A 20 -1.96 9.95 2.20
C THR A 20 -2.72 10.68 1.10
N THR A 21 -2.93 11.99 1.27
CA THR A 21 -3.67 12.84 0.32
C THR A 21 -3.22 12.68 -1.13
N ALA A 22 -1.91 12.65 -1.37
CA ALA A 22 -1.36 12.50 -2.73
C ALA A 22 -1.75 11.17 -3.41
N LEU A 23 -2.06 10.13 -2.62
CA LEU A 23 -2.55 8.85 -3.14
C LEU A 23 -4.07 8.85 -3.26
N THR A 24 -4.79 9.26 -2.21
CA THR A 24 -6.26 9.24 -2.17
C THR A 24 -6.89 10.16 -3.20
N GLU A 25 -6.27 11.29 -3.54
CA GLU A 25 -6.71 12.17 -4.62
C GLU A 25 -6.63 11.50 -6.01
N ARG A 26 -5.78 10.49 -6.17
CA ARG A 26 -5.57 9.80 -7.45
C ARG A 26 -6.41 8.54 -7.60
N ILE A 27 -6.60 7.78 -6.53
CA ILE A 27 -7.23 6.46 -6.61
C ILE A 27 -8.57 6.36 -5.88
N GLY A 28 -8.93 7.35 -5.07
CA GLY A 28 -10.20 7.42 -4.34
C GLY A 28 -10.01 7.70 -2.85
N LYS A 29 -10.88 8.51 -2.27
CA LYS A 29 -10.79 8.96 -0.86
C LYS A 29 -11.23 7.90 0.15
N ASP A 30 -12.13 7.01 -0.26
CA ASP A 30 -12.57 5.91 0.60
C ASP A 30 -11.63 4.71 0.45
N ALA A 31 -10.67 4.59 1.37
CA ALA A 31 -9.75 3.46 1.39
C ALA A 31 -10.45 2.13 1.71
N GLY A 32 -11.68 2.15 2.26
CA GLY A 32 -12.48 0.94 2.49
C GLY A 32 -12.95 0.25 1.20
N HIS A 33 -12.97 0.99 0.08
CA HIS A 33 -13.29 0.44 -1.24
C HIS A 33 -12.05 -0.04 -2.01
N TRP A 34 -10.84 0.15 -1.47
CA TRP A 34 -9.63 -0.24 -2.16
C TRP A 34 -9.50 -1.76 -2.22
N LYS A 35 -9.24 -2.28 -3.42
CA LYS A 35 -8.83 -3.67 -3.64
C LYS A 35 -7.32 -3.72 -3.69
N VAL A 36 -6.74 -4.54 -2.83
CA VAL A 36 -5.28 -4.67 -2.71
C VAL A 36 -4.87 -6.10 -2.98
N ARG A 37 -3.78 -6.26 -3.73
CA ARG A 37 -3.10 -7.56 -3.90
C ARG A 37 -1.60 -7.38 -3.90
N GLU A 38 -0.90 -8.30 -3.25
CA GLU A 38 0.55 -8.39 -3.28
C GLU A 38 0.98 -9.16 -4.55
N VAL A 39 1.99 -8.66 -5.24
CA VAL A 39 2.43 -9.13 -6.58
C VAL A 39 3.94 -9.24 -6.70
N GLY A 40 4.68 -9.06 -5.60
CA GLY A 40 6.12 -9.24 -5.58
C GLY A 40 6.47 -10.72 -5.74
N ASP A 41 7.34 -11.00 -6.70
CA ASP A 41 7.95 -12.32 -6.91
C ASP A 41 9.36 -12.42 -6.29
N GLY A 42 9.85 -11.32 -5.73
CA GLY A 42 11.16 -11.20 -5.08
C GLY A 42 11.08 -11.18 -3.55
N ASN A 43 12.23 -11.34 -2.91
CA ASN A 43 12.34 -11.44 -1.45
C ASN A 43 12.74 -10.13 -0.73
N LEU A 44 13.04 -9.05 -1.46
CA LEU A 44 13.55 -7.80 -0.87
C LEU A 44 12.48 -6.74 -0.63
N ASN A 45 11.43 -6.72 -1.43
CA ASN A 45 10.41 -5.69 -1.38
C ASN A 45 9.04 -6.34 -1.43
N LEU A 46 8.10 -5.72 -0.73
CA LEU A 46 6.69 -5.91 -0.98
C LEU A 46 6.26 -5.03 -2.15
N VAL A 47 5.48 -5.59 -3.07
CA VAL A 47 4.88 -4.81 -4.17
C VAL A 47 3.39 -5.08 -4.17
N PHE A 48 2.59 -4.02 -4.08
CA PHE A 48 1.14 -4.10 -4.08
C PHE A 48 0.57 -3.37 -5.29
N ILE A 49 -0.47 -3.96 -5.87
CA ILE A 49 -1.39 -3.24 -6.74
C ILE A 49 -2.59 -2.84 -5.89
N VAL A 50 -2.91 -1.55 -5.92
CA VAL A 50 -4.00 -0.92 -5.18
C VAL A 50 -4.95 -0.30 -6.17
N GLU A 51 -6.18 -0.79 -6.22
CA GLU A 51 -7.24 -0.29 -7.10
C GLU A 51 -8.32 0.36 -6.23
N GLY A 52 -8.59 1.63 -6.44
CA GLY A 52 -9.72 2.34 -5.83
C GLY A 52 -10.70 2.84 -6.88
N ASP A 53 -11.77 3.48 -6.43
CA ASP A 53 -12.90 3.89 -7.28
C ASP A 53 -12.53 4.88 -8.40
N GLN A 54 -11.39 5.56 -8.30
CA GLN A 54 -10.97 6.60 -9.26
C GLN A 54 -9.73 6.21 -10.09
N GLY A 55 -9.06 5.11 -9.74
CA GLY A 55 -7.84 4.71 -10.42
C GLY A 55 -7.06 3.66 -9.65
N ALA A 56 -5.81 3.43 -10.07
CA ALA A 56 -4.93 2.46 -9.47
C ALA A 56 -3.53 3.01 -9.23
N ALA A 57 -2.83 2.41 -8.27
CA ALA A 57 -1.43 2.71 -7.96
C ALA A 57 -0.65 1.43 -7.68
N VAL A 58 0.65 1.48 -7.94
CA VAL A 58 1.61 0.48 -7.46
C VAL A 58 2.29 1.03 -6.22
N VAL A 59 2.25 0.29 -5.13
CA VAL A 59 2.93 0.61 -3.88
C VAL A 59 4.08 -0.36 -3.68
N LYS A 60 5.30 0.16 -3.49
CA LYS A 60 6.49 -0.64 -3.20
C LYS A 60 7.04 -0.29 -1.83
N GLN A 61 7.25 -1.29 -0.99
CA GLN A 61 7.84 -1.11 0.34
C GLN A 61 9.12 -1.93 0.46
N ALA A 62 10.22 -1.26 0.77
CA ALA A 62 11.47 -1.91 1.14
C ALA A 62 11.37 -2.55 2.53
N LEU A 63 11.87 -3.77 2.65
CA LEU A 63 11.99 -4.47 3.93
C LEU A 63 13.36 -4.22 4.56
N ARG A 64 13.44 -4.40 5.88
CA ARG A 64 14.71 -4.31 6.63
C ARG A 64 15.48 -5.64 6.66
N TYR A 65 15.01 -6.63 5.89
CA TYR A 65 15.56 -7.98 5.80
C TYR A 65 15.21 -8.58 4.44
N VAL A 66 15.91 -9.66 4.08
CA VAL A 66 15.57 -10.52 2.94
C VAL A 66 14.58 -11.57 3.42
N ARG A 67 13.48 -11.78 2.70
CA ARG A 67 12.47 -12.81 2.99
C ARG A 67 12.89 -14.21 2.57
#